data_AF-A0A929JP70-F1
#
_entry.id   AF-A0A929JP70-F1
#
_cell.length_a   1.000
_cell.length_b   1.000
_cell.length_c   1.000
_cell.angle_alpha   90.00
_cell.angle_beta   90.00
_cell.angle_gamma   90.00
#
_symmetry.space_group_name_H-M   'P 1'
#
loop_
_entity.id
_entity.type
_entity.pdbx_description
1 polymer ?
#
loop_
_entity_poly.entity_id
_entity_poly.type
_entity_poly.pdbx_seq_one_letter_code
_entity_poly.pdbx_strand_id
1 'polypeptide(L)' 'MGYLGKFNKKLLWDYQVSEEDLKEEKVFIFYLSRVLNNGNSADTSELPIEFIEKYIDKLCLSRKVRKFWE' A
#
# COMPACT_ATOMS: atom_id res chain seq x y z
N MET A 1 -0.90 -13.71 -7.01
CA MET A 1 0.34 -13.21 -6.39
C MET A 1 0.00 -12.79 -4.98
N GLY A 2 0.43 -13.55 -3.97
CA GLY A 2 0.21 -13.20 -2.57
C GLY A 2 1.23 -12.16 -2.12
N TYR A 3 0.80 -11.18 -1.34
CA TYR A 3 1.67 -10.16 -0.81
C TYR A 3 2.57 -10.73 0.30
N LEU A 4 3.87 -10.47 0.19
CA LEU A 4 4.94 -11.02 1.06
C LEU A 4 5.46 -10.00 2.08
N GLY A 5 4.74 -8.88 2.28
CA GLY A 5 5.09 -7.86 3.26
C GLY A 5 4.32 -8.04 4.56
N LYS A 6 4.90 -7.60 5.68
CA LYS A 6 4.25 -7.63 6.98
C LYS A 6 3.01 -6.72 6.97
N PHE A 7 1.82 -7.31 7.17
CA PHE A 7 0.57 -6.55 7.18
C PHE A 7 0.50 -5.63 8.40
N ASN A 8 0.53 -4.32 8.16
CA ASN A 8 0.36 -3.36 9.23
C ASN A 8 -1.12 -2.98 9.37
N LYS A 9 -1.80 -3.71 10.25
CA LYS A 9 -3.21 -3.43 10.61
C LYS A 9 -3.42 -2.01 11.13
N LYS A 10 -2.39 -1.33 11.67
CA LYS A 10 -2.52 0.07 12.09
C LYS A 10 -2.76 1.02 10.93
N LEU A 11 -2.42 0.66 9.69
CA LEU A 11 -2.74 1.48 8.52
C LEU A 11 -4.19 1.32 8.06
N LEU A 12 -4.86 0.28 8.52
CA LEU A 12 -6.26 -0.02 8.19
C LEU A 12 -7.11 -0.14 9.47
N TRP A 13 -6.72 0.56 10.54
CA TRP A 13 -7.42 0.50 11.83
C TRP A 13 -8.91 0.87 11.74
N ASP A 14 -9.27 1.70 10.75
CA ASP A 14 -10.62 2.18 10.48
C ASP A 14 -11.47 1.17 9.66
N TYR A 15 -10.84 0.14 9.09
CA TYR A 15 -11.48 -0.85 8.22
C TYR A 15 -11.35 -2.27 8.77
N GLN A 16 -12.40 -3.07 8.64
CA GLN A 16 -12.36 -4.51 8.93
C GLN A 16 -11.69 -5.29 7.78
N VAL A 17 -10.42 -4.98 7.50
CA VAL A 17 -9.63 -5.68 6.48
C VAL A 17 -8.70 -6.67 7.17
N SER A 18 -8.72 -7.91 6.71
CA SER A 18 -7.80 -8.97 7.13
C SER A 18 -6.70 -9.20 6.08
N GLU A 19 -5.67 -9.94 6.44
CA GLU A 19 -4.61 -10.33 5.50
C GLU A 19 -5.14 -11.12 4.30
N GLU A 20 -6.26 -11.82 4.48
CA GLU A 20 -6.92 -12.57 3.42
C GLU A 20 -7.54 -11.67 2.36
N ASP A 21 -8.05 -10.50 2.76
CA ASP A 21 -8.62 -9.50 1.86
C ASP A 21 -7.54 -8.87 0.97
N LEU A 22 -6.27 -8.85 1.39
CA LEU A 22 -5.15 -8.39 0.54
C LEU A 22 -4.95 -9.26 -0.71
N LYS A 23 -5.53 -10.46 -0.78
CA LYS A 23 -5.55 -11.25 -2.01
C LYS A 23 -6.37 -10.57 -3.11
N GLU A 24 -7.30 -9.70 -2.74
CA GLU A 24 -8.07 -8.91 -3.69
C GLU A 24 -7.26 -7.68 -4.14
N GLU A 25 -7.09 -7.52 -5.46
CA GLU A 25 -6.31 -6.42 -6.05
C GLU A 25 -6.78 -5.03 -5.59
N LYS A 26 -8.09 -4.84 -5.38
CA LYS A 26 -8.64 -3.55 -4.95
C LYS A 26 -8.22 -3.18 -3.52
N VAL A 27 -8.35 -4.13 -2.60
CA VAL A 27 -7.91 -3.97 -1.21
C VAL A 27 -6.41 -3.80 -1.15
N PHE A 28 -5.69 -4.52 -2.01
CA PHE A 28 -4.26 -4.40 -2.15
C PHE A 28 -3.82 -2.98 -2.55
N ILE A 29 -4.38 -2.43 -3.63
CA ILE A 29 -4.12 -1.05 -4.09
C ILE A 29 -4.49 -0.03 -3.00
N PHE A 30 -5.59 -0.26 -2.29
CA PHE A 30 -6.00 0.59 -1.18
C PHE A 30 -5.00 0.58 -0.02
N TYR A 31 -4.56 -0.60 0.41
CA TYR A 31 -3.53 -0.76 1.44
C TYR A 31 -2.23 -0.07 1.02
N LEU A 32 -1.78 -0.31 -0.22
CA LEU A 32 -0.54 0.24 -0.75
C LEU A 32 -0.59 1.77 -0.83
N SER A 33 -1.75 2.34 -1.17
CA SER A 33 -1.98 3.80 -1.11
C SER A 33 -1.85 4.33 0.32
N ARG A 34 -2.39 3.60 1.32
CA ARG A 34 -2.31 3.99 2.74
C ARG A 34 -0.89 3.88 3.28
N VAL A 35 -0.15 2.83 2.91
CA VAL A 35 1.28 2.68 3.28
C VAL A 35 2.10 3.83 2.72
N LEU A 36 1.89 4.21 1.47
CA LEU A 36 2.66 5.30 0.86
C LEU A 36 2.29 6.68 1.42
N ASN A 37 1.04 6.90 1.84
CA ASN A 37 0.61 8.18 2.41
C ASN A 37 0.89 8.30 3.92
N ASN A 38 0.66 7.24 4.68
CA ASN A 38 0.59 7.26 6.15
C ASN A 38 1.47 6.18 6.81
N GLY A 39 2.12 5.32 6.02
CA GLY A 39 3.08 4.33 6.52
C GLY A 39 4.36 4.97 7.01
N ASN A 40 5.06 4.26 7.88
CA ASN A 40 6.40 4.66 8.29
C ASN A 40 7.44 4.12 7.31
N SER A 41 8.67 4.60 7.43
CA SER A 41 9.80 4.15 6.60
C SER A 41 9.99 2.62 6.61
N ALA A 42 9.63 1.94 7.70
CA ALA A 42 9.69 0.48 7.77
C ALA A 42 8.63 -0.16 6.85
N ASP A 43 7.39 0.34 6.89
CA ASP A 43 6.29 -0.17 6.06
C ASP A 43 6.57 0.04 4.57
N THR A 44 7.12 1.22 4.22
CA THR A 44 7.50 1.54 2.84
C THR A 44 8.72 0.73 2.37
N SER A 45 9.66 0.43 3.26
CA SER A 45 10.83 -0.39 2.91
C SER A 45 10.49 -1.87 2.70
N GLU A 46 9.40 -2.36 3.30
CA GLU A 46 8.89 -3.71 3.04
C GLU A 46 8.10 -3.81 1.72
N LEU A 47 7.77 -2.66 1.09
CA LEU A 47 7.12 -2.64 -0.22
C LEU A 47 8.12 -2.92 -1.35
N PRO A 48 7.89 -3.93 -2.18
CA PRO A 48 8.63 -4.09 -3.42
C PRO A 48 8.30 -2.92 -4.35
N ILE A 49 9.34 -2.24 -4.83
CA ILE A 49 9.21 -1.09 -5.73
C ILE A 49 8.45 -1.45 -7.03
N GLU A 50 8.58 -2.69 -7.49
CA GLU A 50 7.87 -3.22 -8.66
C GLU A 50 6.34 -3.13 -8.51
N PHE A 51 5.81 -3.33 -7.30
CA PHE A 51 4.38 -3.16 -7.05
C PHE A 51 3.99 -1.69 -7.05
N ILE A 52 4.85 -0.82 -6.52
CA ILE A 52 4.62 0.62 -6.52
C ILE A 52 4.55 1.10 -7.96
N GLU A 53 5.55 0.82 -8.80
CA GLU A 53 5.54 1.20 -10.22
C GLU A 53 4.35 0.62 -10.99
N LYS A 54 4.03 -0.66 -10.77
CA LYS A 54 2.91 -1.32 -11.46
C LYS A 54 1.55 -0.71 -11.12
N TYR A 55 1.38 -0.25 -9.87
CA TYR A 55 0.11 0.27 -9.40
C TYR A 55 0.08 1.79 -9.26
N ILE A 56 1.18 2.52 -9.48
CA ILE A 56 1.31 3.96 -9.19
C ILE A 56 0.17 4.80 -9.76
N ASP A 57 -0.27 4.48 -10.97
CA ASP A 57 -1.36 5.17 -11.67
C ASP A 57 -2.75 4.90 -11.04
N LYS A 58 -2.91 3.73 -10.42
CA LYS A 58 -4.13 3.31 -9.69
C LYS A 58 -4.11 3.73 -8.21
N LEU A 59 -2.98 4.15 -7.66
CA LEU A 59 -2.85 4.49 -6.24
C LEU A 59 -3.44 5.87 -5.94
N CYS A 60 -4.21 5.95 -4.87
CA CYS A 60 -4.78 7.21 -4.41
C CYS A 60 -3.76 7.93 -3.51
N LEU A 61 -2.75 8.53 -4.16
CA LEU A 61 -1.64 9.21 -3.48
C LEU A 61 -1.88 10.71 -3.33
N SER A 62 -1.47 11.25 -2.18
CA SER A 62 -1.38 12.70 -2.00
C SER A 62 -0.38 13.28 -3.01
N ARG A 63 -0.63 14.52 -3.48
CA ARG A 63 0.23 15.20 -4.47
C ARG A 63 1.72 15.16 -4.13
N LYS A 64 2.09 15.27 -2.84
CA LYS A 64 3.50 15.21 -2.39
C LYS A 64 4.12 13.83 -2.66
N VAL A 65 3.39 12.78 -2.31
CA VAL A 65 3.85 11.39 -2.48
C VAL A 65 3.88 11.06 -3.96
N ARG A 66 2.83 11.42 -4.72
CA ARG A 66 2.80 11.22 -6.17
C ARG A 66 4.01 11.88 -6.87
N LYS A 67 4.33 13.14 -6.53
CA LYS A 67 5.52 13.84 -7.04
C LYS A 67 6.87 13.23 -6.66
N PHE A 68 6.92 12.40 -5.63
CA PHE A 68 8.15 11.70 -5.26
C PHE A 68 8.36 10.45 -6.14
N TRP A 69 7.28 9.90 -6.69
CA TRP A 69 7.28 8.67 -7.48
C TRP A 69 7.08 8.91 -8.99
N GLU A 70 6.56 10.07 -9.42
CA GLU A 70 6.63 10.59 -10.80
C GLU A 70 8.01 11.15 -11.11
#